data_AF-A0A7K8NVS3-F1
#
_entry.id   AF-A0A7K8NVS3-F1
#
_cell.length_a   1.000
_cell.length_b   1.000
_cell.length_c   1.000
_cell.angle_alpha   90.00
_cell.angle_beta   90.00
_cell.angle_gamma   90.00
#
_symmetry.space_group_name_H-M   'P 1'
#
loop_
_entity.id
_entity.type
_entity.pdbx_description
1 polymer ?
#
loop_
_entity_poly.entity_id
_entity_poly.type
_entity_poly.pdbx_seq_one_letter_code
_entity_poly.pdbx_strand_id
1 'polypeptide(L)'
;GYLLFRDFALNQAEEAKPLMEFYEEIKKYEKLDSEEERAARSRHIFDHYIMKELLACSHPFSKSATEHVQSRLSKKQVPPDLFQPYIEEICQNLRGAIFQKFIESDKFTRFCQWKNVELNIHLTMNDFSVHRIIGRGGFGEVYGCRKADTGKMYAMKCLDKKRIKMKQGETLALNERIMLSLVSTGDCPFIVCMSYAFHTPDKLSFILDLMNGGDLHYHLSQHGVFSEAEMRFYAAEIILGLEHMHSRFVVYRDLKPANILLDEFGHVRISDLGLACDFSKKKPHASVGTHGYMAPEVLQKGVAYDSSADWFSLGCMLFKLLRGHSPFRQHKTKDKHEIDRMTLTMAVELPDSFSPELRSLLEGLLQRDVNRRLGCMGRGAQEVKEEPFFKGLDWQMVFLQKYPPPLIPPRGEVNAADAFDIGSFDEEDTKGIKLLESDQELYRNFPLTISERWQQEVTETVFEAVNADTDKLEARKKAKNKQLGHEEDYAMGKDCIMHGYMAKLGNPFLTQWQRRYFYLFPNRLEWRGEGESPQSLLTMEEIDSVEETQVKERKCILLRIRGGKQFVLQCDSDPELAQWRKELRDAQRQAQQLLQRVPRMQNKPRSPVVELSKVPFIQRSANGL
;
A
#
# COMPACT_ATOMS: atom_id res chain seq x y z
N GLY A 1 -14.26 0.34 -0.79
CA GLY A 1 -15.22 0.33 0.34
C GLY A 1 -16.21 1.48 0.25
N TYR A 2 -15.75 2.71 0.46
CA TYR A 2 -16.59 3.93 0.45
C TYR A 2 -17.53 4.04 -0.75
N LEU A 3 -17.04 3.88 -1.99
CA LEU A 3 -17.88 4.01 -3.20
C LEU A 3 -19.08 3.06 -3.23
N LEU A 4 -18.90 1.80 -2.78
CA LEU A 4 -19.98 0.81 -2.72
C LEU A 4 -20.96 1.12 -1.59
N PHE A 5 -20.47 1.57 -0.44
CA PHE A 5 -21.31 1.99 0.67
C PHE A 5 -22.12 3.25 0.32
N ARG A 6 -21.51 4.20 -0.39
CA ARG A 6 -22.18 5.40 -0.90
C ARG A 6 -23.29 5.02 -1.88
N ASP A 7 -22.99 4.16 -2.85
CA ASP A 7 -23.98 3.66 -3.81
C ASP A 7 -25.17 2.98 -3.10
N PHE A 8 -24.88 2.10 -2.13
CA PHE A 8 -25.90 1.53 -1.25
C PHE A 8 -26.72 2.60 -0.52
N ALA A 9 -26.07 3.55 0.14
CA ALA A 9 -26.73 4.58 0.93
C ALA A 9 -27.61 5.52 0.09
N LEU A 10 -27.21 5.84 -1.14
CA LEU A 10 -27.95 6.74 -2.03
C LEU A 10 -29.10 6.06 -2.77
N ASN A 11 -28.96 4.77 -3.10
CA ASN A 11 -29.86 4.06 -4.01
C ASN A 11 -30.68 2.94 -3.37
N GLN A 12 -30.30 2.43 -2.19
CA GLN A 12 -30.92 1.25 -1.57
C GLN A 12 -31.36 1.47 -0.11
N ALA A 13 -30.96 2.56 0.55
CA ALA A 13 -31.31 2.86 1.94
C ALA A 13 -31.85 4.30 2.09
N GLU A 14 -33.17 4.47 2.10
CA GLU A 14 -33.82 5.79 2.17
C GLU A 14 -33.42 6.58 3.42
N GLU A 15 -33.26 5.91 4.57
CA GLU A 15 -32.83 6.53 5.82
C GLU A 15 -31.36 7.00 5.82
N ALA A 16 -30.52 6.42 4.96
CA ALA A 16 -29.09 6.74 4.89
C ALA A 16 -28.79 7.85 3.88
N LYS A 17 -29.66 8.01 2.87
CA LYS A 17 -29.50 8.96 1.77
C LYS A 17 -29.23 10.41 2.21
N PRO A 18 -30.04 11.05 3.08
CA PRO A 18 -29.81 12.44 3.47
C PRO A 18 -28.49 12.64 4.22
N LEU A 19 -28.09 11.66 5.05
CA LEU A 19 -26.81 11.67 5.76
C LEU A 19 -25.63 11.61 4.78
N MET A 20 -25.72 10.75 3.76
CA MET A 20 -24.67 10.60 2.75
C MET A 20 -24.57 11.82 1.82
N GLU A 21 -25.70 12.40 1.41
CA GLU A 21 -25.72 13.64 0.62
C GLU A 21 -25.09 14.80 1.40
N PHE A 22 -25.42 14.94 2.69
CA PHE A 22 -24.84 15.97 3.53
C PHE A 22 -23.32 15.77 3.72
N TYR A 23 -22.88 14.53 3.95
CA TYR A 23 -21.46 14.18 4.01
C TYR A 23 -20.70 14.61 2.74
N GLU A 24 -21.23 14.28 1.57
CA GLU A 24 -20.61 14.62 0.28
C GLU A 24 -20.54 16.14 0.03
N GLU A 25 -21.55 16.91 0.43
CA GLU A 25 -21.50 18.37 0.34
C GLU A 25 -20.44 18.98 1.27
N ILE A 26 -20.27 18.43 2.48
CA ILE A 26 -19.16 18.83 3.37
C ILE A 26 -17.80 18.48 2.73
N LYS A 27 -17.66 17.30 2.12
CA LYS A 27 -16.41 16.92 1.43
C LYS A 27 -16.09 17.77 0.21
N LYS A 28 -17.09 18.32 -0.47
CA LYS A 28 -16.88 19.34 -1.52
C LYS A 28 -16.47 20.68 -0.92
N TYR A 29 -17.08 21.08 0.20
CA TYR A 29 -16.72 22.31 0.92
C TYR A 29 -15.27 22.31 1.41
N GLU A 30 -14.77 21.19 1.95
CA GLU A 30 -13.39 21.02 2.41
C GLU A 30 -12.35 21.27 1.29
N LYS A 31 -12.73 21.08 0.02
CA LYS A 31 -11.88 21.21 -1.16
C LYS A 31 -11.95 22.57 -1.84
N LEU A 32 -12.72 23.53 -1.30
CA LEU A 32 -12.84 24.85 -1.90
C LEU A 32 -11.58 25.68 -1.62
N ASP A 33 -11.04 26.27 -2.68
CA ASP A 33 -9.75 26.96 -2.67
C ASP A 33 -9.86 28.32 -1.95
N SER A 34 -10.95 29.07 -2.19
CA SER A 34 -11.09 30.44 -1.65
C SER A 34 -12.01 30.54 -0.44
N GLU A 35 -11.72 31.50 0.44
CA GLU A 35 -12.59 31.85 1.57
C GLU A 35 -13.96 32.36 1.09
N GLU A 36 -14.00 33.05 -0.05
CA GLU A 36 -15.23 33.56 -0.66
C GLU A 36 -16.16 32.44 -1.11
N GLU A 37 -15.62 31.43 -1.80
CA GLU A 37 -16.38 30.22 -2.17
C GLU A 37 -16.84 29.46 -0.93
N ARG A 38 -15.97 29.30 0.07
CA ARG A 38 -16.34 28.69 1.36
C ARG A 38 -17.48 29.46 2.03
N ALA A 39 -17.44 30.79 2.04
CA ALA A 39 -18.50 31.62 2.62
C ALA A 39 -19.85 31.51 1.88
N ALA A 40 -19.82 31.34 0.55
CA ALA A 40 -21.03 31.09 -0.23
C ALA A 40 -21.57 29.67 0.01
N ARG A 41 -20.71 28.66 -0.06
CA ARG A 41 -21.07 27.25 0.10
C ARG A 41 -21.52 26.93 1.52
N SER A 42 -20.89 27.48 2.55
CA SER A 42 -21.24 27.21 3.95
C SER A 42 -22.65 27.68 4.29
N ARG A 43 -23.07 28.84 3.75
CA ARG A 43 -24.46 29.34 3.86
C ARG A 43 -25.44 28.41 3.16
N HIS A 44 -25.15 27.99 1.93
CA HIS A 44 -25.98 27.02 1.21
C HIS A 44 -26.14 25.70 1.98
N ILE A 45 -25.04 25.15 2.51
CA ILE A 45 -25.07 23.92 3.31
C ILE A 45 -25.92 24.10 4.57
N PHE A 46 -25.73 25.21 5.28
CA PHE A 46 -26.49 25.52 6.49
C PHE A 46 -27.99 25.61 6.21
N ASP A 47 -28.39 26.35 5.18
CA ASP A 47 -29.81 26.55 4.87
C ASP A 47 -30.49 25.26 4.38
N HIS A 48 -29.79 24.45 3.59
CA HIS A 48 -30.38 23.28 2.93
C HIS A 48 -30.42 22.02 3.82
N TYR A 49 -29.36 21.78 4.60
CA TYR A 49 -29.21 20.54 5.38
C TYR A 49 -29.44 20.74 6.87
N ILE A 50 -29.13 21.91 7.43
CA ILE A 50 -29.20 22.14 8.89
C ILE A 50 -30.51 22.86 9.23
N MET A 51 -30.80 23.99 8.59
CA MET A 51 -31.94 24.84 8.92
C MET A 51 -33.28 24.15 8.62
N LYS A 52 -33.38 23.39 7.53
CA LYS A 52 -34.58 22.65 7.16
C LYS A 52 -34.97 21.59 8.20
N GLU A 53 -33.99 20.88 8.77
CA GLU A 53 -34.22 19.88 9.82
C GLU A 53 -34.51 20.51 11.18
N LEU A 54 -33.86 21.65 11.49
CA LEU A 54 -34.17 22.44 12.70
C LEU A 54 -35.62 22.92 12.70
N LEU A 55 -36.13 23.36 11.55
CA LEU A 55 -37.53 23.79 11.40
C LEU A 55 -38.53 22.62 11.44
N ALA A 56 -38.10 21.40 11.12
CA ALA A 56 -38.94 20.21 11.14
C ALA A 56 -39.04 19.52 12.53
N CYS A 57 -38.28 19.99 13.54
CA CYS A 57 -38.20 19.40 14.89
C CYS A 57 -37.83 17.91 14.94
N SER A 58 -37.35 17.34 13.84
CA SER A 58 -36.96 15.94 13.69
C SER A 58 -35.45 15.71 13.85
N HIS A 59 -34.77 16.64 14.51
CA HIS A 59 -33.31 16.78 14.56
C HIS A 59 -32.57 15.47 14.96
N PRO A 60 -31.73 14.92 14.07
CA PRO A 60 -30.81 13.82 14.36
C PRO A 60 -29.44 14.29 14.91
N PHE A 61 -29.14 15.59 14.84
CA PHE A 61 -27.85 16.17 15.22
C PHE A 61 -27.89 16.91 16.57
N SER A 62 -26.75 16.98 17.25
CA SER A 62 -26.64 17.60 18.57
C SER A 62 -26.73 19.13 18.52
N LYS A 63 -27.22 19.71 19.62
CA LYS A 63 -27.20 21.17 19.82
C LYS A 63 -25.78 21.74 19.78
N SER A 64 -24.81 21.01 20.34
CA SER A 64 -23.41 21.40 20.37
C SER A 64 -22.82 21.58 18.96
N ALA A 65 -23.04 20.62 18.06
CA ALA A 65 -22.58 20.72 16.67
C ALA A 65 -23.21 21.92 15.94
N THR A 66 -24.50 22.15 16.17
CA THR A 66 -25.23 23.28 15.59
C THR A 66 -24.71 24.62 16.09
N GLU A 67 -24.53 24.76 17.42
CA GLU A 67 -23.99 25.97 18.04
C GLU A 67 -22.55 26.26 17.58
N HIS A 68 -21.72 25.21 17.42
CA HIS A 68 -20.35 25.34 16.90
C HIS A 68 -20.32 26.01 15.53
N VAL A 69 -21.10 25.47 14.57
CA VAL A 69 -21.14 25.97 13.20
C VAL A 69 -21.78 27.35 13.14
N GLN A 70 -22.91 27.56 13.83
CA GLN A 70 -23.61 28.83 13.84
C GLN A 70 -22.75 29.97 14.42
N SER A 71 -22.01 29.69 15.51
CA SER A 71 -21.09 30.65 16.13
C SER A 71 -19.99 31.09 15.15
N ARG A 72 -19.37 30.16 14.41
CA ARG A 72 -18.33 30.49 13.42
C ARG A 72 -18.89 31.22 12.20
N LEU A 73 -20.04 30.79 11.69
CA LEU A 73 -20.72 31.47 10.59
C LEU A 73 -21.08 32.92 10.93
N SER A 74 -21.56 33.19 12.15
CA SER A 74 -21.87 34.56 12.61
C SER A 74 -20.64 35.48 12.64
N LYS A 75 -19.46 34.91 12.91
CA LYS A 75 -18.17 35.61 12.89
C LYS A 75 -17.52 35.67 11.49
N LYS A 76 -18.22 35.18 10.46
CA LYS A 76 -17.70 35.01 9.08
C LYS A 76 -16.43 34.17 9.00
N GLN A 77 -16.23 33.25 9.95
CA GLN A 77 -15.08 32.34 9.94
C GLN A 77 -15.48 31.03 9.27
N VAL A 78 -14.93 30.77 8.09
CA VAL A 78 -15.26 29.60 7.26
C VAL A 78 -14.02 28.76 6.94
N PRO A 79 -13.38 28.18 7.97
CA PRO A 79 -12.26 27.28 7.72
C PRO A 79 -12.75 25.99 7.03
N PRO A 80 -11.88 25.25 6.33
CA PRO A 80 -12.25 24.01 5.64
C PRO A 80 -12.87 22.95 6.56
N ASP A 81 -12.51 22.95 7.84
CA ASP A 81 -12.97 22.00 8.87
C ASP A 81 -14.25 22.46 9.62
N LEU A 82 -14.91 23.53 9.17
CA LEU A 82 -16.09 24.11 9.82
C LEU A 82 -17.16 23.07 10.22
N PHE A 83 -17.43 22.09 9.35
CA PHE A 83 -18.48 21.09 9.54
C PHE A 83 -17.97 19.77 10.13
N GLN A 84 -16.74 19.73 10.65
CA GLN A 84 -16.15 18.51 11.23
C GLN A 84 -17.02 17.86 12.32
N PRO A 85 -17.68 18.60 13.24
CA PRO A 85 -18.61 17.99 14.20
C PRO A 85 -19.77 17.24 13.54
N TYR A 86 -20.29 17.73 12.41
CA TYR A 86 -21.35 17.05 11.66
C TYR A 86 -20.83 15.79 10.98
N ILE A 87 -19.60 15.79 10.45
CA ILE A 87 -18.98 14.58 9.89
C ILE A 87 -18.92 13.46 10.94
N GLU A 88 -18.53 13.78 12.17
CA GLU A 88 -18.46 12.82 13.27
C GLU A 88 -19.83 12.23 13.60
N GLU A 89 -20.86 13.07 13.74
CA GLU A 89 -22.23 12.62 14.04
C GLU A 89 -22.86 11.83 12.89
N ILE A 90 -22.68 12.27 11.63
CA ILE A 90 -23.10 11.51 10.44
C ILE A 90 -22.47 10.11 10.46
N CYS A 91 -21.16 10.03 10.72
CA CYS A 91 -20.46 8.76 10.79
C CYS A 91 -20.99 7.87 11.92
N GLN A 92 -21.34 8.43 13.07
CA GLN A 92 -21.93 7.67 14.18
C GLN A 92 -23.28 7.06 13.78
N ASN A 93 -24.15 7.85 13.12
CA ASN A 93 -25.45 7.38 12.65
C ASN A 93 -25.32 6.27 11.58
N LEU A 94 -24.30 6.34 10.73
CA LEU A 94 -24.05 5.33 9.70
C LEU A 94 -23.48 4.01 10.25
N ARG A 95 -22.71 4.02 11.36
CA ARG A 95 -21.94 2.85 11.90
C ARG A 95 -22.79 1.70 12.47
N GLY A 96 -24.10 1.91 12.68
CA GLY A 96 -24.99 0.92 13.31
C GLY A 96 -25.85 0.13 12.32
N ALA A 97 -27.17 0.24 12.47
CA ALA A 97 -28.15 -0.51 11.68
C ALA A 97 -27.99 -0.31 10.17
N ILE A 98 -27.63 0.90 9.73
CA ILE A 98 -27.39 1.21 8.30
C ILE A 98 -26.22 0.39 7.76
N PHE A 99 -25.10 0.33 8.49
CA PHE A 99 -23.95 -0.47 8.08
C PHE A 99 -24.25 -1.98 8.11
N GLN A 100 -25.09 -2.46 9.03
CA GLN A 100 -25.53 -3.86 9.01
C GLN A 100 -26.36 -4.19 7.76
N LYS A 101 -27.31 -3.32 7.38
CA LYS A 101 -28.04 -3.48 6.12
C LYS A 101 -27.12 -3.45 4.90
N PHE A 102 -26.04 -2.66 4.94
CA PHE A 102 -25.03 -2.69 3.89
C PHE A 102 -24.32 -4.06 3.83
N ILE A 103 -23.90 -4.62 4.97
CA ILE A 103 -23.25 -5.94 5.04
C ILE A 103 -24.16 -7.04 4.46
N GLU A 104 -25.47 -6.95 4.71
CA GLU A 104 -26.47 -7.88 4.19
C GLU A 104 -26.79 -7.69 2.69
N SER A 105 -26.34 -6.58 2.09
CA SER A 105 -26.63 -6.23 0.70
C SER A 105 -25.64 -6.82 -0.31
N ASP A 106 -26.07 -6.90 -1.58
CA ASP A 106 -25.22 -7.29 -2.70
C ASP A 106 -24.04 -6.32 -2.93
N LYS A 107 -24.12 -5.08 -2.43
CA LYS A 107 -23.00 -4.12 -2.50
C LYS A 107 -21.84 -4.54 -1.60
N PHE A 108 -22.11 -5.20 -0.48
CA PHE A 108 -21.05 -5.80 0.33
C PHE A 108 -20.50 -7.08 -0.32
N THR A 109 -21.35 -7.87 -0.99
CA THR A 109 -20.89 -8.97 -1.85
C THR A 109 -19.89 -8.49 -2.91
N ARG A 110 -20.20 -7.37 -3.60
CA ARG A 110 -19.28 -6.74 -4.55
C ARG A 110 -17.99 -6.25 -3.88
N PHE A 111 -18.07 -5.74 -2.66
CA PHE A 111 -16.89 -5.37 -1.87
C PHE A 111 -15.99 -6.58 -1.61
N CYS A 112 -16.57 -7.72 -1.21
CA CYS A 112 -15.85 -8.98 -1.01
C CYS A 112 -15.19 -9.49 -2.29
N GLN A 113 -15.84 -9.35 -3.45
CA GLN A 113 -15.26 -9.70 -4.75
C GLN A 113 -14.01 -8.87 -5.05
N TRP A 114 -14.07 -7.54 -4.91
CA TRP A 114 -12.90 -6.68 -5.07
C TRP A 114 -11.81 -6.98 -4.03
N LYS A 115 -12.20 -7.28 -2.79
CA LYS A 115 -11.24 -7.58 -1.72
C LYS A 115 -10.53 -8.92 -1.94
N ASN A 116 -11.20 -9.91 -2.53
CA ASN A 116 -10.58 -11.17 -2.95
C ASN A 116 -9.51 -10.91 -4.02
N VAL A 117 -9.78 -10.05 -5.01
CA VAL A 117 -8.78 -9.63 -6.00
C VAL A 117 -7.59 -8.95 -5.32
N GLU A 118 -7.83 -7.96 -4.47
CA GLU A 118 -6.79 -7.20 -3.77
C GLU A 118 -5.83 -8.11 -2.97
N LEU A 119 -6.40 -9.05 -2.21
CA LEU A 119 -5.64 -9.93 -1.33
C LEU A 119 -4.99 -11.11 -2.07
N ASN A 120 -5.20 -11.23 -3.38
CA ASN A 120 -4.64 -12.29 -4.23
C ASN A 120 -3.67 -11.76 -5.29
N ILE A 121 -3.21 -10.52 -5.16
CA ILE A 121 -2.26 -9.90 -6.09
C ILE A 121 -0.89 -10.58 -5.98
N HIS A 122 -0.46 -11.20 -7.07
CA HIS A 122 0.87 -11.81 -7.22
C HIS A 122 1.51 -11.27 -8.50
N LEU A 123 2.20 -10.14 -8.39
CA LEU A 123 2.76 -9.44 -9.55
C LEU A 123 3.99 -10.15 -10.11
N THR A 124 4.10 -10.08 -11.43
CA THR A 124 5.23 -10.51 -12.24
C THR A 124 5.59 -9.42 -13.25
N MET A 125 6.68 -9.61 -13.98
CA MET A 125 7.04 -8.68 -15.05
C MET A 125 6.01 -8.65 -16.20
N ASN A 126 5.23 -9.72 -16.39
CA ASN A 126 4.24 -9.82 -17.47
C ASN A 126 3.01 -8.94 -17.22
N ASP A 127 2.79 -8.51 -15.98
CA ASP A 127 1.70 -7.60 -15.62
C ASP A 127 2.01 -6.14 -16.01
N PHE A 128 3.22 -5.89 -16.54
CA PHE A 128 3.68 -4.56 -16.92
C PHE A 128 4.23 -4.55 -18.36
N SER A 129 3.73 -3.60 -19.15
CA SER A 129 4.38 -3.21 -20.39
C SER A 129 5.52 -2.25 -20.05
N VAL A 130 6.76 -2.74 -20.11
CA VAL A 130 7.96 -1.96 -19.78
C VAL A 130 8.39 -1.14 -21.00
N HIS A 131 8.61 0.16 -20.79
CA HIS A 131 9.07 1.11 -21.80
C HIS A 131 10.55 1.49 -21.57
N ARG A 132 10.97 2.66 -22.06
CA ARG A 132 12.35 3.15 -21.96
C ARG A 132 12.85 3.30 -20.52
N ILE A 133 14.17 3.20 -20.36
CA ILE A 133 14.89 3.54 -19.14
C ILE A 133 14.78 5.05 -18.91
N ILE A 134 14.50 5.44 -17.66
CA ILE A 134 14.38 6.84 -17.21
C ILE A 134 15.40 7.20 -16.11
N GLY A 135 16.15 6.22 -15.61
CA GLY A 135 17.25 6.45 -14.67
C GLY A 135 18.10 5.21 -14.43
N ARG A 136 19.35 5.41 -13.98
CA ARG A 136 20.26 4.34 -13.55
C ARG A 136 20.87 4.67 -12.20
N GLY A 137 21.01 3.65 -11.35
CA GLY A 137 21.57 3.75 -10.01
C GLY A 137 22.59 2.66 -9.72
N GLY A 138 23.16 2.66 -8.51
CA GLY A 138 24.24 1.74 -8.15
C GLY A 138 23.87 0.24 -8.19
N PHE A 139 22.60 -0.10 -8.00
CA PHE A 139 22.11 -1.48 -7.91
C PHE A 139 21.23 -1.90 -9.09
N GLY A 140 20.86 -0.98 -9.99
CA GLY A 140 19.83 -1.27 -10.97
C GLY A 140 19.39 -0.06 -11.80
N GLU A 141 18.26 -0.22 -12.47
CA GLU A 141 17.73 0.74 -13.45
C GLU A 141 16.27 1.06 -13.14
N VAL A 142 15.80 2.21 -13.61
CA VAL A 142 14.41 2.64 -13.50
C VAL A 142 13.83 2.74 -14.90
N TYR A 143 12.67 2.13 -15.10
CA TYR A 143 11.95 2.12 -16.38
C TYR A 143 10.62 2.85 -16.24
N GLY A 144 10.17 3.53 -17.29
CA GLY A 144 8.75 3.84 -17.40
C GLY A 144 7.98 2.55 -17.74
N CYS A 145 6.83 2.31 -17.14
CA CYS A 145 6.00 1.15 -17.48
C CYS A 145 4.50 1.48 -17.40
N ARG A 146 3.69 0.63 -18.02
CA ARG A 146 2.23 0.63 -17.91
C ARG A 146 1.75 -0.67 -17.31
N LYS A 147 0.95 -0.61 -16.26
CA LYS A 147 0.31 -1.80 -15.68
C LYS A 147 -0.83 -2.27 -16.61
N ALA A 148 -0.83 -3.55 -16.98
CA ALA A 148 -1.63 -4.04 -18.11
C ALA A 148 -3.14 -4.09 -17.84
N ASP A 149 -3.54 -4.39 -16.60
CA ASP A 149 -4.94 -4.56 -16.19
C ASP A 149 -5.71 -3.24 -16.04
N THR A 150 -5.06 -2.16 -15.62
CA THR A 150 -5.68 -0.84 -15.38
C THR A 150 -5.21 0.24 -16.35
N GLY A 151 -4.08 0.03 -17.03
CA GLY A 151 -3.48 1.01 -17.92
C GLY A 151 -2.74 2.15 -17.21
N LYS A 152 -2.63 2.12 -15.88
CA LYS A 152 -1.94 3.17 -15.11
C LYS A 152 -0.43 3.16 -15.39
N MET A 153 0.12 4.36 -15.56
CA MET A 153 1.54 4.58 -15.82
C MET A 153 2.32 4.66 -14.51
N TYR A 154 3.52 4.05 -14.49
CA TYR A 154 4.37 3.95 -13.32
C TYR A 154 5.85 4.06 -13.69
N ALA A 155 6.69 4.29 -12.68
CA ALA A 155 8.12 3.99 -12.73
C ALA A 155 8.37 2.62 -12.09
N MET A 156 9.13 1.76 -12.77
CA MET A 156 9.58 0.47 -12.26
C MET A 156 11.07 0.53 -11.95
N LYS A 157 11.43 0.58 -10.66
CA LYS A 157 12.83 0.50 -10.20
C LYS A 157 13.21 -0.97 -10.02
N CYS A 158 14.03 -1.50 -10.93
CA CYS A 158 14.52 -2.87 -10.92
C CYS A 158 15.95 -2.94 -10.39
N LEU A 159 16.14 -3.51 -9.21
CA LEU A 159 17.44 -3.77 -8.62
C LEU A 159 17.89 -5.20 -8.91
N ASP A 160 19.15 -5.38 -9.28
CA ASP A 160 19.73 -6.68 -9.57
C ASP A 160 20.26 -7.36 -8.30
N LYS A 161 19.76 -8.55 -7.98
CA LYS A 161 20.14 -9.28 -6.76
C LYS A 161 21.62 -9.67 -6.72
N LYS A 162 22.25 -9.97 -7.86
CA LYS A 162 23.69 -10.26 -7.90
C LYS A 162 24.49 -9.01 -7.59
N ARG A 163 24.09 -7.84 -8.12
CA ARG A 163 24.73 -6.54 -7.83
C ARG A 163 24.56 -6.12 -6.38
N ILE A 164 23.37 -6.36 -5.80
CA ILE A 164 23.12 -6.14 -4.38
C ILE A 164 24.09 -6.99 -3.55
N LYS A 165 24.17 -8.29 -3.83
CA LYS A 165 25.06 -9.23 -3.13
C LYS A 165 26.53 -8.85 -3.25
N MET A 166 26.97 -8.46 -4.46
CA MET A 166 28.33 -8.00 -4.73
C MET A 166 28.75 -6.84 -3.82
N LYS A 167 27.82 -5.91 -3.59
CA LYS A 167 28.04 -4.66 -2.87
C LYS A 167 27.56 -4.71 -1.41
N GLN A 168 27.11 -5.87 -0.93
CA GLN A 168 26.54 -6.06 0.42
C GLN A 168 25.39 -5.07 0.72
N GLY A 169 24.54 -4.84 -0.28
CA GLY A 169 23.46 -3.85 -0.25
C GLY A 169 22.10 -4.38 0.21
N GLU A 170 22.01 -5.60 0.74
CA GLU A 170 20.75 -6.28 1.05
C GLU A 170 19.92 -5.47 2.06
N THR A 171 20.57 -4.97 3.11
CA THR A 171 19.92 -4.12 4.13
C THR A 171 19.39 -2.83 3.53
N LEU A 172 20.09 -2.22 2.56
CA LEU A 172 19.63 -0.99 1.90
C LEU A 172 18.37 -1.25 1.07
N ALA A 173 18.35 -2.31 0.27
CA ALA A 173 17.19 -2.66 -0.56
C ALA A 173 15.96 -3.01 0.29
N LEU A 174 16.15 -3.78 1.38
CA LEU A 174 15.08 -4.10 2.32
C LEU A 174 14.61 -2.86 3.10
N ASN A 175 15.53 -1.99 3.51
CA ASN A 175 15.20 -0.75 4.20
C ASN A 175 14.38 0.17 3.30
N GLU A 176 14.76 0.35 2.03
CA GLU A 176 13.99 1.16 1.07
C GLU A 176 12.53 0.70 1.00
N ARG A 177 12.29 -0.62 0.92
CA ARG A 177 10.93 -1.18 0.93
C ARG A 177 10.16 -0.88 2.21
N ILE A 178 10.80 -0.98 3.37
CA ILE A 178 10.15 -0.68 4.66
C ILE A 178 9.82 0.82 4.73
N MET A 179 10.77 1.68 4.40
CA MET A 179 10.58 3.14 4.45
C MET A 179 9.48 3.58 3.49
N LEU A 180 9.49 3.08 2.24
CA LEU A 180 8.42 3.32 1.28
C LEU A 180 7.05 2.86 1.82
N SER A 181 6.97 1.70 2.48
CA SER A 181 5.70 1.24 3.07
C SER A 181 5.15 2.14 4.17
N LEU A 182 6.02 2.84 4.91
CA LEU A 182 5.62 3.78 5.95
C LEU A 182 5.10 5.10 5.38
N VAL A 183 5.67 5.57 4.26
CA VAL A 183 5.38 6.91 3.72
C VAL A 183 4.34 6.94 2.59
N SER A 184 4.00 5.79 2.00
CA SER A 184 3.20 5.76 0.76
C SER A 184 1.67 5.91 0.95
N THR A 185 1.21 6.09 2.18
CA THR A 185 -0.22 6.33 2.52
C THR A 185 -0.52 7.81 2.76
N GLY A 186 -1.76 8.22 2.48
CA GLY A 186 -2.21 9.62 2.64
C GLY A 186 -1.80 10.56 1.51
N ASP A 187 -1.54 10.02 0.30
CA ASP A 187 -1.37 10.75 -0.96
C ASP A 187 -0.54 12.05 -0.89
N CYS A 188 0.67 11.96 -0.32
CA CYS A 188 1.61 13.07 -0.35
C CYS A 188 2.07 13.35 -1.80
N PRO A 189 1.87 14.57 -2.33
CA PRO A 189 2.26 14.91 -3.68
C PRO A 189 3.76 15.21 -3.83
N PHE A 190 4.53 15.25 -2.73
CA PHE A 190 5.94 15.67 -2.71
C PHE A 190 6.92 14.53 -2.39
N ILE A 191 6.46 13.28 -2.43
CA ILE A 191 7.29 12.08 -2.25
C ILE A 191 6.98 11.11 -3.39
N VAL A 192 8.01 10.47 -3.93
CA VAL A 192 7.84 9.32 -4.83
C VAL A 192 7.45 8.12 -3.99
N CYS A 193 6.17 7.78 -4.03
CA CYS A 193 5.60 6.71 -3.23
C CYS A 193 5.51 5.39 -4.00
N MET A 194 5.36 4.30 -3.25
CA MET A 194 5.27 2.94 -3.75
C MET A 194 3.82 2.46 -3.79
N SER A 195 3.41 1.90 -4.93
CA SER A 195 2.15 1.15 -5.03
C SER A 195 2.38 -0.34 -4.78
N TYR A 196 3.47 -0.90 -5.34
CA TYR A 196 3.78 -2.32 -5.24
C TYR A 196 5.28 -2.58 -5.08
N ALA A 197 5.60 -3.69 -4.42
CA ALA A 197 6.90 -4.33 -4.45
C ALA A 197 6.72 -5.81 -4.81
N PHE A 198 7.56 -6.34 -5.67
CA PHE A 198 7.62 -7.78 -5.99
C PHE A 198 9.04 -8.16 -6.41
N HIS A 199 9.31 -9.46 -6.56
CA HIS A 199 10.62 -9.90 -7.01
C HIS A 199 10.53 -11.10 -7.95
N THR A 200 11.50 -11.20 -8.85
CA THR A 200 11.77 -12.38 -9.66
C THR A 200 12.92 -13.17 -9.01
N PRO A 201 13.39 -14.29 -9.60
CA PRO A 201 14.57 -14.99 -9.08
C PRO A 201 15.82 -14.10 -8.99
N ASP A 202 15.96 -13.10 -9.85
CA ASP A 202 17.18 -12.30 -10.04
C ASP A 202 16.99 -10.78 -9.81
N LYS A 203 15.76 -10.26 -9.77
CA LYS A 203 15.47 -8.83 -9.58
C LYS A 203 14.57 -8.56 -8.38
N LEU A 204 14.75 -7.40 -7.74
CA LEU A 204 13.77 -6.76 -6.87
C LEU A 204 13.14 -5.59 -7.63
N SER A 205 11.81 -5.49 -7.62
CA SER A 205 11.08 -4.48 -8.39
C SER A 205 10.18 -3.65 -7.48
N PHE A 206 10.35 -2.32 -7.54
CA PHE A 206 9.44 -1.36 -6.94
C PHE A 206 8.62 -0.68 -8.03
N ILE A 207 7.31 -0.57 -7.83
CA ILE A 207 6.41 0.20 -8.67
C ILE A 207 6.09 1.51 -7.96
N LEU A 208 6.59 2.60 -8.52
CA LEU A 208 6.69 3.92 -7.93
C LEU A 208 5.97 4.97 -8.79
N ASP A 209 5.62 6.10 -8.18
CA ASP A 209 5.11 7.27 -8.91
C ASP A 209 6.06 7.64 -10.07
N LEU A 210 5.50 7.93 -11.24
CA LEU A 210 6.27 8.23 -12.44
C LEU A 210 6.77 9.68 -12.42
N MET A 211 8.09 9.85 -12.38
CA MET A 211 8.77 11.16 -12.50
C MET A 211 9.61 11.17 -13.77
N ASN A 212 9.15 11.90 -14.79
CA ASN A 212 9.76 11.92 -16.13
C ASN A 212 10.44 13.26 -16.48
N GLY A 213 10.55 14.18 -15.51
CA GLY A 213 11.15 15.50 -15.69
C GLY A 213 12.64 15.56 -15.34
N GLY A 214 13.29 14.44 -15.01
CA GLY A 214 14.68 14.42 -14.54
C GLY A 214 14.83 14.83 -13.07
N ASP A 215 16.05 15.14 -12.65
CA ASP A 215 16.37 15.51 -11.26
C ASP A 215 16.93 16.93 -11.15
N LEU A 216 16.82 17.51 -9.96
CA LEU A 216 17.21 18.90 -9.71
C LEU A 216 18.74 19.11 -9.80
N HIS A 217 19.56 18.05 -9.70
CA HIS A 217 20.99 18.16 -9.95
C HIS A 217 21.30 18.36 -11.44
N TYR A 218 20.63 17.62 -12.33
CA TYR A 218 20.71 17.84 -13.77
C TYR A 218 20.25 19.26 -14.12
N HIS A 219 19.08 19.68 -13.66
CA HIS A 219 18.55 21.01 -13.96
C HIS A 219 19.43 22.13 -13.43
N LEU A 220 19.99 22.00 -12.22
CA LEU A 220 20.99 22.95 -11.71
C LEU A 220 22.23 23.05 -12.61
N SER A 221 22.62 21.95 -13.27
CA SER A 221 23.78 21.94 -14.19
C SER A 221 23.48 22.60 -15.55
N GLN A 222 22.24 22.48 -16.04
CA GLN A 222 21.82 23.04 -17.33
C GLN A 222 21.33 24.49 -17.21
N HIS A 223 20.44 24.74 -16.25
CA HIS A 223 19.86 26.07 -15.96
C HIS A 223 20.89 27.01 -15.32
N GLY A 224 21.83 26.45 -14.54
CA GLY A 224 22.64 27.22 -13.62
C GLY A 224 21.92 27.44 -12.28
N VAL A 225 22.49 28.32 -11.44
CA VAL A 225 21.92 28.60 -10.11
C VAL A 225 20.54 29.22 -10.22
N PHE A 226 19.69 28.93 -9.23
CA PHE A 226 18.35 29.48 -9.13
C PHE A 226 18.36 30.82 -8.39
N SER A 227 17.42 31.68 -8.74
CA SER A 227 17.09 32.87 -7.95
C SER A 227 16.38 32.50 -6.64
N GLU A 228 16.29 33.46 -5.71
CA GLU A 228 15.60 33.23 -4.43
C GLU A 228 14.13 32.86 -4.62
N ALA A 229 13.44 33.44 -5.61
CA ALA A 229 12.04 33.15 -5.89
C ALA A 229 11.83 31.74 -6.44
N GLU A 230 12.69 31.30 -7.37
CA GLU A 230 12.63 29.94 -7.93
C GLU A 230 13.00 28.89 -6.87
N MET A 231 14.03 29.15 -6.07
CA MET A 231 14.41 28.29 -4.96
C MET A 231 13.28 28.18 -3.92
N ARG A 232 12.57 29.28 -3.63
CA ARG A 232 11.44 29.31 -2.68
C ARG A 232 10.34 28.34 -3.08
N PHE A 233 10.04 28.21 -4.37
CA PHE A 233 9.08 27.24 -4.89
C PHE A 233 9.50 25.80 -4.51
N TYR A 234 10.71 25.39 -4.89
CA TYR A 234 11.21 24.04 -4.58
C TYR A 234 11.33 23.79 -3.08
N ALA A 235 11.77 24.79 -2.31
CA ALA A 235 11.86 24.69 -0.87
C ALA A 235 10.49 24.40 -0.24
N ALA A 236 9.43 25.09 -0.68
CA ALA A 236 8.08 24.90 -0.13
C ALA A 236 7.55 23.48 -0.36
N GLU A 237 7.71 22.94 -1.58
CA GLU A 237 7.30 21.57 -1.90
C GLU A 237 8.09 20.53 -1.10
N ILE A 238 9.41 20.71 -0.99
CA ILE A 238 10.29 19.81 -0.24
C ILE A 238 9.97 19.85 1.27
N ILE A 239 9.66 21.02 1.83
CA ILE A 239 9.26 21.17 3.24
C ILE A 239 8.02 20.32 3.55
N LEU A 240 7.02 20.33 2.65
CA LEU A 240 5.81 19.51 2.82
C LEU A 240 6.11 18.01 2.67
N GLY A 241 7.02 17.63 1.78
CA GLY A 241 7.53 16.26 1.69
C GLY A 241 8.21 15.80 2.99
N LEU A 242 9.08 16.63 3.57
CA LEU A 242 9.74 16.33 4.85
C LEU A 242 8.75 16.25 6.00
N GLU A 243 7.78 17.17 6.08
CA GLU A 243 6.70 17.14 7.09
C GLU A 243 5.92 15.83 7.06
N HIS A 244 5.60 15.31 5.87
CA HIS A 244 4.91 14.04 5.72
C HIS A 244 5.73 12.86 6.25
N MET A 245 7.05 12.84 6.02
CA MET A 245 7.93 11.81 6.57
C MET A 245 8.07 11.96 8.10
N HIS A 246 8.28 13.17 8.60
CA HIS A 246 8.51 13.47 10.01
C HIS A 246 7.27 13.18 10.87
N SER A 247 6.07 13.48 10.37
CA SER A 247 4.80 13.11 11.03
C SER A 247 4.60 11.59 11.17
N ARG A 248 5.37 10.79 10.41
CA ARG A 248 5.42 9.32 10.47
C ARG A 248 6.71 8.80 11.12
N PHE A 249 7.44 9.68 11.81
CA PHE A 249 8.70 9.37 12.48
C PHE A 249 9.77 8.80 11.55
N VAL A 250 9.81 9.22 10.29
CA VAL A 250 10.84 8.85 9.31
C VAL A 250 11.78 10.03 9.11
N VAL A 251 13.08 9.82 9.32
CA VAL A 251 14.14 10.78 8.94
C VAL A 251 14.73 10.35 7.60
N TYR A 252 14.86 11.28 6.65
CA TYR A 252 15.24 10.98 5.27
C TYR A 252 16.75 10.80 5.06
N ARG A 253 17.58 11.65 5.69
CA ARG A 253 19.06 11.59 5.79
C ARG A 253 19.87 11.75 4.51
N ASP A 254 19.25 11.80 3.32
CA ASP A 254 19.99 11.97 2.05
C ASP A 254 19.46 13.10 1.16
N LEU A 255 19.02 14.21 1.78
CA LEU A 255 18.49 15.36 1.03
C LEU A 255 19.58 16.08 0.24
N LYS A 256 19.47 15.98 -1.09
CA LYS A 256 20.36 16.60 -2.08
C LYS A 256 19.63 16.78 -3.41
N PRO A 257 20.09 17.68 -4.31
CA PRO A 257 19.38 17.94 -5.56
C PRO A 257 19.19 16.70 -6.46
N ALA A 258 20.11 15.72 -6.41
CA ALA A 258 20.01 14.50 -7.21
C ALA A 258 18.87 13.55 -6.79
N ASN A 259 18.32 13.72 -5.57
CA ASN A 259 17.20 12.91 -5.08
C ASN A 259 15.86 13.66 -5.16
N ILE A 260 15.85 14.87 -5.72
CA ILE A 260 14.64 15.66 -5.97
C ILE A 260 14.29 15.52 -7.44
N LEU A 261 13.25 14.77 -7.75
CA LEU A 261 12.81 14.50 -9.12
C LEU A 261 11.71 15.48 -9.53
N LEU A 262 11.66 15.83 -10.82
CA LEU A 262 10.62 16.64 -11.43
C LEU A 262 9.64 15.76 -12.20
N ASP A 263 8.36 16.13 -12.20
CA ASP A 263 7.38 15.60 -13.13
C ASP A 263 7.36 16.40 -14.45
N GLU A 264 6.44 16.08 -15.36
CA GLU A 264 6.33 16.75 -16.66
C GLU A 264 5.89 18.22 -16.56
N PHE A 265 5.36 18.64 -15.40
CA PHE A 265 4.89 20.00 -15.15
C PHE A 265 5.93 20.84 -14.40
N GLY A 266 6.95 20.20 -13.81
CA GLY A 266 8.02 20.85 -13.05
C GLY A 266 7.83 20.80 -11.54
N HIS A 267 6.79 20.14 -11.04
CA HIS A 267 6.63 19.91 -9.59
C HIS A 267 7.61 18.85 -9.11
N VAL A 268 8.07 18.99 -7.86
CA VAL A 268 9.13 18.15 -7.31
C VAL A 268 8.63 17.11 -6.32
N ARG A 269 9.33 15.97 -6.31
CA ARG A 269 9.15 14.92 -5.29
C ARG A 269 10.49 14.43 -4.76
N ILE A 270 10.53 14.16 -3.46
CA ILE A 270 11.64 13.47 -2.81
C ILE A 270 11.61 11.99 -3.23
N SER A 271 12.74 11.45 -3.68
CA SER A 271 12.90 10.07 -4.15
C SER A 271 13.98 9.32 -3.36
N ASP A 272 14.17 8.02 -3.61
CA ASP A 272 15.23 7.17 -3.01
C ASP A 272 15.30 7.20 -1.47
N LEU A 273 14.49 6.36 -0.84
CA LEU A 273 14.41 6.25 0.62
C LEU A 273 15.35 5.18 1.19
N GLY A 274 16.32 4.69 0.42
CA GLY A 274 17.23 3.62 0.85
C GLY A 274 18.03 3.95 2.12
N LEU A 275 18.34 5.24 2.32
CA LEU A 275 19.02 5.74 3.51
C LEU A 275 18.08 6.31 4.58
N ALA A 276 16.77 6.34 4.38
CA ALA A 276 15.84 6.82 5.40
C ALA A 276 15.80 5.87 6.62
N CYS A 277 15.28 6.34 7.76
CA CYS A 277 15.18 5.54 8.98
C CYS A 277 13.92 5.89 9.78
N ASP A 278 13.24 4.88 10.29
CA ASP A 278 12.21 5.03 11.32
C ASP A 278 12.88 5.30 12.68
N PHE A 279 12.49 6.39 13.34
CA PHE A 279 12.95 6.77 14.67
C PHE A 279 11.84 6.73 15.75
N SER A 280 10.66 6.18 15.44
CA SER A 280 9.52 6.08 16.38
C SER A 280 9.84 5.28 17.64
N LYS A 281 10.68 4.24 17.52
CA LYS A 281 11.08 3.37 18.64
C LYS A 281 12.48 3.68 19.16
N LYS A 282 13.41 3.95 18.26
CA LYS A 282 14.83 4.17 18.60
C LYS A 282 15.44 5.17 17.64
N LYS A 283 16.02 6.23 18.20
CA LYS A 283 16.77 7.22 17.42
C LYS A 283 18.04 6.60 16.82
N PRO A 284 18.31 6.82 15.51
CA PRO A 284 19.58 6.44 14.90
C PRO A 284 20.75 7.24 15.48
N HIS A 285 21.95 6.69 15.37
CA HIS A 285 23.21 7.33 15.79
C HIS A 285 24.36 7.08 14.79
N ALA A 286 24.07 6.39 13.69
CA ALA A 286 25.05 6.07 12.66
C ALA A 286 25.23 7.28 11.73
N SER A 287 26.48 7.55 11.33
CA SER A 287 26.79 8.55 10.33
C SER A 287 26.43 8.02 8.95
N VAL A 288 25.29 8.46 8.42
CA VAL A 288 24.72 8.01 7.15
C VAL A 288 24.19 9.24 6.41
N GLY A 289 24.51 9.34 5.12
CA GLY A 289 24.10 10.42 4.24
C GLY A 289 25.20 10.85 3.28
N THR A 290 24.93 11.87 2.47
CA THR A 290 25.92 12.43 1.54
C THR A 290 26.78 13.52 2.23
N HIS A 291 28.10 13.40 2.18
CA HIS A 291 29.04 14.41 2.69
C HIS A 291 28.77 15.79 2.06
N GLY A 292 28.70 16.82 2.91
CA GLY A 292 28.33 18.18 2.53
C GLY A 292 26.84 18.51 2.73
N TYR A 293 26.03 17.54 3.18
CA TYR A 293 24.64 17.76 3.61
C TYR A 293 24.37 17.18 5.01
N MET A 294 25.16 16.19 5.47
CA MET A 294 25.00 15.60 6.80
C MET A 294 25.14 16.64 7.92
N ALA A 295 24.21 16.60 8.88
CA ALA A 295 24.19 17.48 10.04
C ALA A 295 25.29 17.14 11.06
N PRO A 296 25.70 18.10 11.93
CA PRO A 296 26.71 17.87 12.96
C PRO A 296 26.43 16.67 13.87
N GLU A 297 25.18 16.49 14.32
CA GLU A 297 24.78 15.39 15.19
C GLU A 297 24.78 14.03 14.47
N VAL A 298 24.72 14.01 13.13
CA VAL A 298 24.85 12.79 12.31
C VAL A 298 26.33 12.41 12.14
N LEU A 299 27.21 13.40 12.00
CA LEU A 299 28.66 13.19 11.87
C LEU A 299 29.31 12.73 13.18
N GLN A 300 28.77 13.16 14.33
CA GLN A 300 29.27 12.77 15.65
C GLN A 300 28.86 11.34 16.00
N LYS A 301 29.83 10.42 15.97
CA LYS A 301 29.60 9.01 16.33
C LYS A 301 29.03 8.88 17.74
N GLY A 302 27.94 8.14 17.87
CA GLY A 302 27.29 7.84 19.15
C GLY A 302 26.31 8.92 19.62
N VAL A 303 26.16 10.02 18.88
CA VAL A 303 25.10 11.01 19.12
C VAL A 303 23.84 10.54 18.42
N ALA A 304 22.75 10.42 19.17
CA ALA A 304 21.45 10.06 18.61
C ALA A 304 20.77 11.28 18.00
N TYR A 305 20.09 11.08 16.87
CA TYR A 305 19.40 12.15 16.14
C TYR A 305 18.03 11.70 15.63
N ASP A 306 17.25 12.64 15.13
CA ASP A 306 15.91 12.43 14.56
C ASP A 306 15.74 13.29 13.29
N SER A 307 14.52 13.77 13.02
CA SER A 307 14.18 14.74 11.97
C SER A 307 15.06 15.98 11.91
N SER A 308 15.78 16.34 12.99
CA SER A 308 16.73 17.46 13.03
C SER A 308 17.74 17.46 11.89
N ALA A 309 18.16 16.27 11.46
CA ALA A 309 19.15 16.08 10.40
C ALA A 309 18.67 16.60 9.04
N ASP A 310 17.38 16.45 8.74
CA ASP A 310 16.81 16.82 7.45
C ASP A 310 16.70 18.34 7.30
N TRP A 311 16.41 19.08 8.38
CA TRP A 311 16.36 20.55 8.36
C TRP A 311 17.73 21.18 8.05
N PHE A 312 18.80 20.60 8.61
CA PHE A 312 20.15 21.02 8.27
C PHE A 312 20.50 20.68 6.81
N SER A 313 20.12 19.48 6.37
CA SER A 313 20.33 19.04 4.99
C SER A 313 19.57 19.93 4.00
N LEU A 314 18.38 20.40 4.37
CA LEU A 314 17.59 21.38 3.61
C LEU A 314 18.36 22.67 3.45
N GLY A 315 18.88 23.25 4.54
CA GLY A 315 19.73 24.45 4.47
C GLY A 315 20.92 24.29 3.51
N CYS A 316 21.60 23.13 3.57
CA CYS A 316 22.72 22.82 2.68
C CYS A 316 22.29 22.74 1.20
N MET A 317 21.14 22.12 0.93
CA MET A 317 20.59 21.96 -0.40
C MET A 317 20.12 23.30 -0.97
N LEU A 318 19.39 24.12 -0.20
CA LEU A 318 18.93 25.44 -0.65
C LEU A 318 20.10 26.36 -0.98
N PHE A 319 21.15 26.38 -0.12
CA PHE A 319 22.38 27.10 -0.43
C PHE A 319 23.01 26.63 -1.75
N LYS A 320 23.03 25.31 -2.00
CA LYS A 320 23.54 24.77 -3.25
C LYS A 320 22.73 25.20 -4.47
N LEU A 321 21.40 25.29 -4.37
CA LEU A 321 20.57 25.78 -5.48
C LEU A 321 20.90 27.24 -5.84
N LEU A 322 21.26 28.05 -4.84
CA LEU A 322 21.61 29.47 -5.02
C LEU A 322 23.07 29.70 -5.45
N ARG A 323 24.00 28.81 -5.07
CA ARG A 323 25.46 29.01 -5.25
C ARG A 323 26.16 27.97 -6.12
N GLY A 324 25.49 26.87 -6.45
CA GLY A 324 26.01 25.77 -7.25
C GLY A 324 26.86 24.75 -6.47
N HIS A 325 27.22 25.03 -5.22
CA HIS A 325 28.02 24.15 -4.36
C HIS A 325 27.47 24.10 -2.93
N SER A 326 27.83 23.05 -2.18
CA SER A 326 27.47 22.95 -0.74
C SER A 326 28.19 24.04 0.07
N PRO A 327 27.58 24.55 1.16
CA PRO A 327 28.19 25.57 2.02
C PRO A 327 29.50 25.10 2.66
N PHE A 328 29.68 23.78 2.85
CA PHE A 328 30.86 23.18 3.48
C PHE A 328 31.83 22.57 2.45
N ARG A 329 31.65 22.87 1.16
CA ARG A 329 32.55 22.42 0.08
C ARG A 329 33.14 23.61 -0.65
N GLN A 330 34.04 24.33 0.03
CA GLN A 330 34.79 25.43 -0.57
C GLN A 330 35.82 24.90 -1.59
N HIS A 331 36.10 25.68 -2.64
CA HIS A 331 37.11 25.41 -3.68
C HIS A 331 37.05 24.02 -4.35
N LYS A 332 35.86 23.41 -4.44
CA LYS A 332 35.67 22.06 -5.02
C LYS A 332 36.50 20.95 -4.34
N THR A 333 36.85 21.10 -3.06
CA THR A 333 37.53 20.03 -2.31
C THR A 333 36.72 18.72 -2.39
N LYS A 334 37.44 17.61 -2.58
CA LYS A 334 36.88 16.25 -2.57
C LYS A 334 37.21 15.51 -1.26
N ASP A 335 37.99 16.12 -0.37
CA ASP A 335 38.33 15.52 0.92
C ASP A 335 37.11 15.52 1.83
N LYS A 336 36.57 14.32 2.08
CA LYS A 336 35.41 14.11 2.94
C LYS A 336 35.68 14.56 4.38
N HIS A 337 36.91 14.34 4.89
CA HIS A 337 37.25 14.70 6.26
C HIS A 337 37.35 16.22 6.44
N GLU A 338 37.79 16.94 5.43
CA GLU A 338 37.77 18.40 5.43
C GLU A 338 36.34 18.93 5.45
N ILE A 339 35.47 18.42 4.57
CA ILE A 339 34.05 18.80 4.51
C ILE A 339 33.37 18.56 5.86
N ASP A 340 33.55 17.37 6.44
CA ASP A 340 32.96 17.01 7.73
C ASP A 340 33.48 17.90 8.87
N ARG A 341 34.77 18.25 8.85
CA ARG A 341 35.37 19.18 9.81
C ARG A 341 34.75 20.56 9.69
N MET A 342 34.59 21.08 8.47
CA MET A 342 33.97 22.39 8.23
C MET A 342 32.55 22.44 8.80
N THR A 343 31.74 21.40 8.58
CA THR A 343 30.39 21.28 9.15
C THR A 343 30.39 21.37 10.69
N LEU A 344 31.39 20.77 11.34
CA LEU A 344 31.49 20.75 12.80
C LEU A 344 32.04 22.06 13.38
N THR A 345 33.01 22.70 12.72
CA THR A 345 33.78 23.79 13.32
C THR A 345 33.45 25.18 12.79
N MET A 346 33.08 25.33 11.52
CA MET A 346 32.93 26.63 10.86
C MET A 346 31.47 27.08 10.81
N ALA A 347 31.25 28.37 11.05
CA ALA A 347 29.99 29.01 10.69
C ALA A 347 29.98 29.27 9.17
N VAL A 348 28.81 29.15 8.55
CA VAL A 348 28.66 29.41 7.11
C VAL A 348 28.64 30.91 6.87
N GLU A 349 29.58 31.41 6.08
CA GLU A 349 29.56 32.80 5.63
C GLU A 349 28.55 32.95 4.49
N LEU A 350 27.48 33.71 4.73
CA LEU A 350 26.45 34.00 3.74
C LEU A 350 26.80 35.27 2.95
N PRO A 351 26.74 35.27 1.60
CA PRO A 351 27.04 36.43 0.77
C PRO A 351 26.15 37.64 1.03
N ASP A 352 26.73 38.85 0.90
CA ASP A 352 26.02 40.13 1.07
C ASP A 352 24.86 40.34 0.10
N SER A 353 24.87 39.64 -1.04
CA SER A 353 23.81 39.66 -2.04
C SER A 353 22.51 38.97 -1.59
N PHE A 354 22.52 38.18 -0.52
CA PHE A 354 21.33 37.48 -0.03
C PHE A 354 20.41 38.43 0.74
N SER A 355 19.10 38.30 0.48
CA SER A 355 18.08 39.04 1.22
C SER A 355 18.16 38.77 2.74
N PRO A 356 17.79 39.74 3.59
CA PRO A 356 17.75 39.53 5.04
C PRO A 356 16.87 38.32 5.44
N GLU A 357 15.77 38.12 4.73
CA GLU A 357 14.84 37.00 4.96
C GLU A 357 15.49 35.66 4.62
N LEU A 358 16.20 35.56 3.49
CA LEU A 358 16.94 34.35 3.11
C LEU A 358 18.07 34.06 4.10
N ARG A 359 18.77 35.09 4.56
CA ARG A 359 19.83 34.93 5.56
C ARG A 359 19.28 34.37 6.86
N SER A 360 18.19 34.93 7.38
CA SER A 360 17.49 34.40 8.57
C SER A 360 17.16 32.92 8.41
N LEU A 361 16.57 32.53 7.28
CA LEU A 361 16.23 31.14 6.98
C LEU A 361 17.46 30.22 6.99
N LEU A 362 18.52 30.58 6.26
CA LEU A 362 19.71 29.75 6.16
C LEU A 362 20.50 29.70 7.48
N GLU A 363 20.61 30.81 8.20
CA GLU A 363 21.23 30.87 9.52
C GLU A 363 20.47 30.00 10.54
N GLY A 364 19.13 29.99 10.47
CA GLY A 364 18.27 29.14 11.30
C GLY A 364 18.41 27.65 10.98
N LEU A 365 18.38 27.27 9.70
CA LEU A 365 18.50 25.86 9.26
C LEU A 365 19.91 25.30 9.49
N LEU A 366 20.94 26.12 9.31
CA LEU A 366 22.36 25.71 9.42
C LEU A 366 22.94 25.89 10.83
N GLN A 367 22.10 26.13 11.84
CA GLN A 367 22.54 26.09 13.24
C GLN A 367 23.11 24.71 13.59
N ARG A 368 24.29 24.69 14.21
CA ARG A 368 24.94 23.45 14.64
C ARG A 368 24.24 22.81 15.84
N ASP A 369 23.83 23.64 16.79
CA ASP A 369 23.06 23.20 17.96
C ASP A 369 21.61 22.93 17.56
N VAL A 370 21.17 21.68 17.70
CA VAL A 370 19.79 21.25 17.40
C VAL A 370 18.78 22.06 18.18
N ASN A 371 19.07 22.46 19.43
CA ASN A 371 18.11 23.19 20.27
C ASN A 371 17.85 24.63 19.79
N ARG A 372 18.68 25.14 18.88
CA ARG A 372 18.54 26.46 18.26
C ARG A 372 18.20 26.38 16.77
N ARG A 373 18.18 25.18 16.21
CA ARG A 373 17.95 24.96 14.78
C ARG A 373 16.48 25.14 14.44
N LEU A 374 16.23 25.88 13.36
CA LEU A 374 14.90 26.03 12.81
C LEU A 374 14.31 24.66 12.44
N GLY A 375 13.07 24.40 12.86
CA GLY A 375 12.40 23.11 12.69
C GLY A 375 12.64 22.12 13.83
N CYS A 376 13.38 22.51 14.87
CA CYS A 376 13.75 21.66 16.00
C CYS A 376 13.29 22.20 17.36
N MET A 377 12.53 23.30 17.41
CA MET A 377 12.09 23.96 18.65
C MET A 377 10.69 23.49 19.13
N GLY A 378 10.25 22.31 18.69
CA GLY A 378 9.05 21.62 19.16
C GLY A 378 7.81 21.71 18.25
N ARG A 379 7.80 22.55 17.21
CA ARG A 379 6.70 22.63 16.21
C ARG A 379 7.09 22.13 14.82
N GLY A 380 8.34 21.68 14.63
CA GLY A 380 8.75 20.98 13.41
C GLY A 380 8.65 21.87 12.16
N ALA A 381 8.08 21.33 11.08
CA ALA A 381 7.92 22.04 9.81
C ALA A 381 7.20 23.39 9.97
N GLN A 382 6.27 23.52 10.92
CA GLN A 382 5.54 24.76 11.16
C GLN A 382 6.46 25.94 11.47
N GLU A 383 7.59 25.72 12.16
CA GLU A 383 8.58 26.77 12.43
C GLU A 383 9.20 27.28 11.13
N VAL A 384 9.54 26.36 10.21
CA VAL A 384 10.13 26.68 8.91
C VAL A 384 9.12 27.42 8.03
N LYS A 385 7.84 27.00 8.08
CA LYS A 385 6.74 27.61 7.35
C LYS A 385 6.44 29.05 7.78
N GLU A 386 6.74 29.38 9.03
CA GLU A 386 6.52 30.70 9.64
C GLU A 386 7.66 31.70 9.36
N GLU A 387 8.78 31.27 8.76
CA GLU A 387 9.89 32.17 8.45
C GLU A 387 9.47 33.31 7.49
N PRO A 388 9.98 34.54 7.69
CA PRO A 388 9.66 35.68 6.83
C PRO A 388 9.93 35.44 5.34
N PHE A 389 10.88 34.57 5.01
CA PHE A 389 11.17 34.20 3.62
C PHE A 389 9.97 33.59 2.88
N PHE A 390 9.08 32.89 3.59
CA PHE A 390 7.86 32.29 3.02
C PHE A 390 6.62 33.16 3.21
N LYS A 391 6.76 34.41 3.68
CA LYS A 391 5.62 35.31 3.87
C LYS A 391 4.85 35.50 2.56
N GLY A 392 3.53 35.31 2.63
CA GLY A 392 2.61 35.43 1.49
C GLY A 392 2.40 34.14 0.70
N LEU A 393 3.07 33.05 1.07
CA LEU A 393 2.83 31.71 0.51
C LEU A 393 1.68 31.03 1.26
N ASP A 394 0.69 30.57 0.52
CA ASP A 394 -0.40 29.74 1.04
C ASP A 394 0.00 28.27 0.95
N TRP A 395 0.28 27.66 2.10
CA TRP A 395 0.74 26.27 2.18
C TRP A 395 -0.29 25.26 1.69
N GLN A 396 -1.59 25.59 1.72
CA GLN A 396 -2.62 24.75 1.12
C GLN A 396 -2.53 24.79 -0.40
N MET A 397 -2.27 25.96 -0.98
CA MET A 397 -2.08 26.10 -2.44
C MET A 397 -0.78 25.44 -2.92
N VAL A 398 0.27 25.40 -2.08
CA VAL A 398 1.45 24.56 -2.34
C VAL A 398 1.04 23.10 -2.36
N PHE A 399 0.37 22.60 -1.31
CA PHE A 399 -0.08 21.20 -1.22
C PHE A 399 -0.93 20.78 -2.44
N LEU A 400 -1.81 21.67 -2.91
CA LEU A 400 -2.64 21.46 -4.10
C LEU A 400 -1.91 21.68 -5.44
N GLN A 401 -0.59 21.91 -5.40
CA GLN A 401 0.28 22.11 -6.57
C GLN A 401 -0.22 23.25 -7.49
N LYS A 402 -0.67 24.37 -6.91
CA LYS A 402 -1.25 25.50 -7.66
C LYS A 402 -0.25 26.59 -8.03
N TYR A 403 0.89 26.65 -7.37
CA TYR A 403 1.94 27.60 -7.73
C TYR A 403 2.62 27.16 -9.03
N PRO A 404 2.89 28.10 -9.97
CA PRO A 404 3.54 27.77 -11.23
C PRO A 404 5.01 27.37 -10.98
N PRO A 405 5.46 26.20 -11.47
CA PRO A 405 6.85 25.80 -11.37
C PRO A 405 7.78 26.74 -12.15
N PRO A 406 8.99 27.02 -11.63
CA PRO A 406 9.93 27.93 -12.29
C PRO A 406 10.58 27.31 -13.53
N LEU A 407 10.70 25.99 -13.57
CA LEU A 407 11.26 25.24 -14.68
C LEU A 407 10.28 24.13 -15.07
N ILE A 408 9.84 24.15 -16.33
CA ILE A 408 9.06 23.07 -16.93
C ILE A 408 10.02 22.23 -17.78
N PRO A 409 10.23 20.94 -17.48
CA PRO A 409 11.15 20.10 -18.23
C PRO A 409 10.77 20.00 -19.72
N PRO A 410 11.75 20.07 -20.65
CA PRO A 410 11.46 19.91 -22.07
C PRO A 410 10.86 18.54 -22.37
N ARG A 411 9.77 18.49 -23.14
CA ARG A 411 9.11 17.23 -23.50
C ARG A 411 10.07 16.32 -24.26
N GLY A 412 10.37 15.15 -23.70
CA GLY A 412 11.26 14.16 -24.31
C GLY A 412 12.65 14.12 -23.70
N GLU A 413 13.10 15.19 -23.04
CA GLU A 413 14.33 15.24 -22.23
C GLU A 413 14.05 14.71 -20.82
N VAL A 414 13.85 13.40 -20.72
CA VAL A 414 14.13 12.70 -19.45
C VAL A 414 15.66 12.52 -19.40
N ASN A 415 16.27 12.33 -18.23
CA ASN A 415 17.71 12.05 -17.99
C ASN A 415 18.28 10.83 -18.75
N ALA A 416 18.15 10.85 -20.06
CA ALA A 416 18.29 9.79 -21.03
C ALA A 416 18.07 10.42 -22.42
N ALA A 417 18.95 11.35 -22.81
CA ALA A 417 18.97 11.88 -24.18
C ALA A 417 19.09 10.74 -25.22
N ASP A 418 19.67 9.61 -24.83
CA ASP A 418 19.60 8.34 -25.54
C ASP A 418 19.92 7.17 -24.60
N ALA A 419 19.50 5.94 -24.93
CA ALA A 419 19.84 4.73 -24.14
C ALA A 419 21.37 4.49 -24.07
N PHE A 420 22.11 5.08 -25.02
CA PHE A 420 23.57 5.06 -25.13
C PHE A 420 24.28 5.92 -24.08
N ASP A 421 23.73 7.08 -23.68
CA ASP A 421 24.40 8.00 -22.74
C ASP A 421 24.31 7.56 -21.28
N ILE A 422 23.34 6.70 -20.97
CA ILE A 422 23.11 6.24 -19.60
C ILE A 422 24.16 5.17 -19.22
N GLY A 423 24.99 4.67 -20.15
CA GLY A 423 26.06 3.66 -19.94
C GLY A 423 25.59 2.26 -19.53
N SER A 424 25.85 1.21 -20.31
CA SER A 424 25.39 -0.14 -19.99
C SER A 424 26.11 -0.73 -18.78
N PHE A 425 25.37 -1.51 -18.00
CA PHE A 425 25.96 -2.37 -17.00
C PHE A 425 26.77 -3.48 -17.65
N ASP A 426 28.05 -3.59 -17.30
CA ASP A 426 28.87 -4.71 -17.73
C ASP A 426 28.36 -5.99 -17.05
N GLU A 427 28.00 -6.98 -17.85
CA GLU A 427 27.57 -8.29 -17.35
C GLU A 427 28.75 -9.06 -16.75
N GLU A 428 29.99 -8.77 -17.16
CA GLU A 428 31.21 -9.37 -16.62
C GLU A 428 31.36 -9.08 -15.12
N ASP A 429 30.91 -7.91 -14.63
CA ASP A 429 30.96 -7.51 -13.22
C ASP A 429 30.28 -8.54 -12.29
N THR A 430 29.27 -9.25 -12.79
CA THR A 430 28.45 -10.19 -12.00
C THR A 430 28.64 -11.66 -12.38
N LYS A 431 29.52 -11.95 -13.33
CA LYS A 431 29.63 -13.26 -14.00
C LYS A 431 30.08 -14.41 -13.08
N GLY A 432 30.63 -14.12 -11.91
CA GLY A 432 30.98 -15.11 -10.88
C GLY A 432 29.95 -15.28 -9.75
N ILE A 433 28.93 -14.43 -9.69
CA ILE A 433 28.04 -14.33 -8.52
C ILE A 433 26.83 -15.23 -8.71
N LYS A 434 26.69 -16.21 -7.80
CA LYS A 434 25.53 -17.11 -7.73
C LYS A 434 24.62 -16.69 -6.58
N LEU A 435 23.31 -16.72 -6.85
CA LEU A 435 22.27 -16.55 -5.85
C LEU A 435 21.94 -17.92 -5.26
N LEU A 436 22.13 -18.04 -3.95
CA LEU A 436 21.81 -19.23 -3.16
C LEU A 436 20.39 -19.12 -2.61
N GLU A 437 19.84 -20.23 -2.13
CA GLU A 437 18.53 -20.25 -1.46
C GLU A 437 18.52 -19.35 -0.21
N SER A 438 19.63 -19.31 0.54
CA SER A 438 19.81 -18.39 1.67
C SER A 438 19.71 -16.91 1.27
N ASP A 439 20.14 -16.56 0.06
CA ASP A 439 20.02 -15.18 -0.44
C ASP A 439 18.57 -14.87 -0.81
N GLN A 440 17.81 -15.85 -1.30
CA GLN A 440 16.40 -15.66 -1.64
C GLN A 440 15.52 -15.52 -0.40
N GLU A 441 15.83 -16.24 0.69
CA GLU A 441 15.07 -16.17 1.94
C GLU A 441 15.08 -14.75 2.55
N LEU A 442 16.14 -13.97 2.33
CA LEU A 442 16.20 -12.56 2.74
C LEU A 442 15.07 -11.72 2.12
N TYR A 443 14.62 -12.08 0.92
CA TYR A 443 13.62 -11.35 0.14
C TYR A 443 12.22 -11.96 0.22
N ARG A 444 12.01 -13.00 1.06
CA ARG A 444 10.72 -13.68 1.18
C ARG A 444 9.56 -12.74 1.53
N ASN A 445 9.81 -11.75 2.38
CA ASN A 445 8.83 -10.73 2.79
C ASN A 445 8.99 -9.41 2.02
N PHE A 446 9.65 -9.46 0.85
CA PHE A 446 9.78 -8.29 -0.03
C PHE A 446 8.48 -7.95 -0.78
N PRO A 447 7.67 -8.92 -1.26
CA PRO A 447 6.43 -8.58 -1.96
C PRO A 447 5.46 -7.82 -1.06
N LEU A 448 4.88 -6.73 -1.58
CA LEU A 448 3.93 -5.89 -0.86
C LEU A 448 3.02 -5.14 -1.83
N THR A 449 1.75 -5.00 -1.47
CA THR A 449 0.81 -4.12 -2.14
C THR A 449 0.31 -3.08 -1.14
N ILE A 450 0.39 -1.79 -1.49
CA ILE A 450 -0.21 -0.72 -0.69
C ILE A 450 -1.70 -0.62 -1.04
N SER A 451 -2.55 -1.07 -0.12
CA SER A 451 -4.01 -1.18 -0.29
C SER A 451 -4.64 0.12 -0.81
N GLU A 452 -4.32 1.25 -0.19
CA GLU A 452 -4.84 2.58 -0.57
C GLU A 452 -4.51 2.93 -2.02
N ARG A 453 -3.26 2.70 -2.44
CA ARG A 453 -2.78 3.00 -3.79
C ARG A 453 -3.41 2.12 -4.87
N TRP A 454 -3.52 0.80 -4.61
CA TRP A 454 -4.21 -0.09 -5.55
C TRP A 454 -5.70 0.25 -5.65
N GLN A 455 -6.36 0.55 -4.52
CA GLN A 455 -7.78 0.94 -4.56
C GLN A 455 -7.96 2.24 -5.35
N GLN A 456 -7.13 3.25 -5.12
CA GLN A 456 -7.16 4.51 -5.87
C GLN A 456 -6.95 4.28 -7.37
N GLU A 457 -5.91 3.53 -7.76
CA GLU A 457 -5.68 3.12 -9.15
C GLU A 457 -6.93 2.52 -9.78
N VAL A 458 -7.53 1.53 -9.13
CA VAL A 458 -8.72 0.84 -9.64
C VAL A 458 -9.90 1.81 -9.77
N THR A 459 -10.12 2.66 -8.77
CA THR A 459 -11.23 3.63 -8.77
C THR A 459 -11.10 4.70 -9.83
N GLU A 460 -9.89 5.10 -10.19
CA GLU A 460 -9.62 6.12 -11.21
C GLU A 460 -9.67 5.56 -12.64
N THR A 461 -9.67 4.22 -12.81
CA THR A 461 -9.49 3.58 -14.11
C THR A 461 -10.64 2.66 -14.49
N VAL A 462 -10.79 1.52 -13.82
CA VAL A 462 -11.62 0.39 -14.29
C VAL A 462 -12.83 0.10 -13.41
N PHE A 463 -12.91 0.66 -12.20
CA PHE A 463 -13.90 0.29 -11.19
C PHE A 463 -15.35 0.36 -11.71
N GLU A 464 -15.74 1.48 -12.33
CA GLU A 464 -17.12 1.66 -12.81
C GLU A 464 -17.45 0.69 -13.94
N ALA A 465 -16.57 0.58 -14.95
CA ALA A 465 -16.77 -0.30 -16.10
C ALA A 465 -16.86 -1.78 -15.70
N VAL A 466 -15.93 -2.23 -14.84
CA VAL A 466 -15.89 -3.62 -14.36
C VAL A 466 -17.14 -3.94 -13.53
N ASN A 467 -17.59 -3.04 -12.67
CA ASN A 467 -18.83 -3.24 -11.91
C ASN A 467 -20.05 -3.36 -12.82
N ALA A 468 -20.19 -2.46 -13.81
CA ALA A 468 -21.32 -2.48 -14.73
C ALA A 468 -21.38 -3.76 -15.57
N ASP A 469 -20.23 -4.26 -16.04
CA ASP A 469 -20.18 -5.49 -16.83
C ASP A 469 -20.39 -6.74 -15.96
N THR A 470 -19.89 -6.73 -14.73
CA THR A 470 -20.12 -7.81 -13.76
C THR A 470 -21.61 -7.89 -13.38
N ASP A 471 -22.25 -6.75 -13.12
CA ASP A 471 -23.70 -6.66 -12.82
C ASP A 471 -24.53 -7.28 -13.96
N LYS A 472 -24.20 -6.95 -15.22
CA LYS A 472 -24.87 -7.52 -16.39
C LYS A 472 -24.67 -9.04 -16.48
N LEU A 473 -23.47 -9.52 -16.20
CA LEU A 473 -23.15 -10.95 -16.24
C LEU A 473 -23.90 -11.74 -15.17
N GLU A 474 -23.90 -11.24 -13.93
CA GLU A 474 -24.61 -11.84 -12.79
C GLU A 474 -26.12 -11.85 -13.02
N ALA A 475 -26.70 -10.75 -13.52
CA ALA A 475 -28.12 -10.68 -13.87
C ALA A 475 -28.52 -11.71 -14.93
N ARG A 476 -27.70 -11.89 -15.98
CA ARG A 476 -27.90 -12.91 -17.01
C ARG A 476 -27.84 -14.33 -16.43
N LYS A 477 -26.86 -14.60 -15.55
CA LYS A 477 -26.71 -15.90 -14.89
C LYS A 477 -27.92 -16.22 -14.00
N LYS A 478 -28.37 -15.24 -13.19
CA LYS A 478 -29.55 -15.37 -12.32
C LYS A 478 -30.83 -15.65 -13.13
N ALA A 479 -31.03 -14.94 -14.24
CA ALA A 479 -32.15 -15.18 -15.14
C ALA A 479 -32.14 -16.60 -15.75
N LYS A 480 -30.96 -17.07 -16.18
CA LYS A 480 -30.80 -18.44 -16.71
C LYS A 480 -31.05 -19.51 -15.66
N ASN A 481 -30.52 -19.34 -14.45
CA ASN A 481 -30.73 -20.29 -13.34
C ASN A 481 -32.20 -20.40 -12.96
N LYS A 482 -32.92 -19.26 -12.93
CA LYS A 482 -34.37 -19.22 -12.69
C LYS A 482 -35.15 -19.99 -13.77
N GLN A 483 -34.75 -19.88 -15.04
CA GLN A 483 -35.38 -20.64 -16.14
C GLN A 483 -35.14 -22.16 -16.04
N LEU A 484 -33.96 -22.57 -15.55
CA LEU A 484 -33.60 -23.97 -15.38
C LEU A 484 -34.19 -24.61 -14.12
N GLY A 485 -34.90 -23.86 -13.28
CA GLY A 485 -35.38 -24.34 -11.97
C GLY A 485 -34.25 -24.65 -10.98
N HIS A 486 -33.04 -24.16 -11.25
CA HIS A 486 -31.89 -24.32 -10.37
C HIS A 486 -31.90 -23.16 -9.37
N GLU A 487 -32.59 -23.32 -8.24
CA GLU A 487 -32.45 -22.37 -7.13
C GLU A 487 -31.08 -22.58 -6.48
N GLU A 488 -30.28 -21.51 -6.40
CA GLU A 488 -28.90 -21.47 -5.90
C GLU A 488 -28.81 -21.59 -4.36
N ASP A 489 -29.81 -22.18 -3.71
CA ASP A 489 -30.05 -22.07 -2.26
C ASP A 489 -29.77 -23.36 -1.49
N TYR A 490 -28.99 -24.30 -2.04
CA TYR A 490 -28.68 -25.57 -1.36
C TYR A 490 -28.08 -25.39 0.05
N ALA A 491 -27.37 -24.28 0.28
CA ALA A 491 -26.78 -23.93 1.57
C ALA A 491 -27.77 -23.25 2.52
N MET A 492 -28.80 -22.57 2.01
CA MET A 492 -29.75 -21.81 2.83
C MET A 492 -30.69 -22.74 3.61
N GLY A 493 -31.05 -22.32 4.83
CA GLY A 493 -31.92 -23.10 5.72
C GLY A 493 -31.28 -24.37 6.30
N LYS A 494 -29.95 -24.53 6.17
CA LYS A 494 -29.15 -25.62 6.76
C LYS A 494 -28.07 -25.07 7.67
N ASP A 495 -27.32 -25.97 8.29
CA ASP A 495 -26.14 -25.70 9.12
C ASP A 495 -24.83 -25.59 8.29
N CYS A 496 -24.92 -25.10 7.05
CA CYS A 496 -23.74 -24.94 6.19
C CYS A 496 -22.79 -23.88 6.79
N ILE A 497 -21.53 -24.26 7.02
CA ILE A 497 -20.49 -23.38 7.57
C ILE A 497 -19.94 -22.46 6.47
N MET A 498 -19.60 -23.05 5.31
CA MET A 498 -18.99 -22.33 4.20
C MET A 498 -19.19 -23.10 2.89
N HIS A 499 -19.25 -22.39 1.76
CA HIS A 499 -19.35 -23.01 0.44
C HIS A 499 -18.64 -22.18 -0.63
N GLY A 500 -18.22 -22.83 -1.71
CA GLY A 500 -17.48 -22.15 -2.79
C GLY A 500 -16.82 -23.12 -3.75
N TYR A 501 -16.22 -22.57 -4.81
CA TYR A 501 -15.48 -23.39 -5.78
C TYR A 501 -14.10 -23.77 -5.24
N MET A 502 -13.70 -25.01 -5.49
CA MET A 502 -12.32 -25.48 -5.39
C MET A 502 -12.06 -26.48 -6.51
N ALA A 503 -10.79 -26.68 -6.86
CA ALA A 503 -10.37 -27.77 -7.71
C ALA A 503 -9.86 -28.94 -6.86
N LYS A 504 -10.33 -30.16 -7.12
CA LYS A 504 -9.77 -31.36 -6.51
C LYS A 504 -8.90 -32.12 -7.50
N LEU A 505 -7.80 -32.67 -7.03
CA LEU A 505 -6.97 -33.56 -7.84
C LEU A 505 -7.68 -34.90 -8.01
N GLY A 506 -7.69 -35.44 -9.23
CA GLY A 506 -8.23 -36.77 -9.52
C GLY A 506 -7.47 -37.91 -8.83
N ASN A 507 -7.86 -39.15 -9.13
CA ASN A 507 -7.16 -40.36 -8.67
C ASN A 507 -5.66 -40.29 -9.05
N PRO A 508 -4.71 -40.95 -8.36
CA PRO A 508 -3.26 -40.80 -8.61
C PRO A 508 -2.80 -41.02 -10.06
N PHE A 509 -3.58 -41.76 -10.85
CA PHE A 509 -3.33 -42.00 -12.29
C PHE A 509 -3.90 -40.89 -13.21
N LEU A 510 -4.88 -40.14 -12.72
CA LEU A 510 -5.53 -39.01 -13.39
C LEU A 510 -4.97 -37.71 -12.78
N THR A 511 -3.94 -37.15 -13.39
CA THR A 511 -3.32 -35.88 -13.00
C THR A 511 -4.21 -34.65 -13.28
N GLN A 512 -5.50 -34.85 -13.55
CA GLN A 512 -6.42 -33.81 -13.97
C GLN A 512 -7.14 -33.19 -12.77
N TRP A 513 -7.04 -31.86 -12.69
CA TRP A 513 -7.81 -31.05 -11.75
C TRP A 513 -9.28 -30.98 -12.17
N GLN A 514 -10.18 -31.20 -11.22
CA GLN A 514 -11.62 -31.12 -11.45
C GLN A 514 -12.21 -30.02 -10.58
N ARG A 515 -12.64 -28.92 -11.20
CA ARG A 515 -13.34 -27.83 -10.52
C ARG A 515 -14.73 -28.29 -10.09
N ARG A 516 -15.06 -28.09 -8.82
CA ARG A 516 -16.34 -28.50 -8.22
C ARG A 516 -16.80 -27.42 -7.25
N TYR A 517 -18.09 -27.37 -6.98
CA TYR A 517 -18.66 -26.50 -5.94
C TYR A 517 -18.80 -27.29 -4.64
N PHE A 518 -18.15 -26.82 -3.58
CA PHE A 518 -18.08 -27.50 -2.28
C PHE A 518 -19.00 -26.84 -1.26
N TYR A 519 -19.51 -27.65 -0.32
CA TYR A 519 -20.29 -27.24 0.84
C TYR A 519 -19.70 -27.90 2.08
N LEU A 520 -19.28 -27.09 3.05
CA LEU A 520 -18.78 -27.53 4.35
C LEU A 520 -19.90 -27.48 5.38
N PHE A 521 -20.17 -28.61 6.01
CA PHE A 521 -21.06 -28.75 7.15
C PHE A 521 -20.26 -29.22 8.38
N PRO A 522 -20.81 -29.11 9.60
CA PRO A 522 -20.10 -29.51 10.82
C PRO A 522 -19.58 -30.95 10.81
N ASN A 523 -20.26 -31.86 10.11
CA ASN A 523 -19.94 -33.29 10.08
C ASN A 523 -19.43 -33.81 8.74
N ARG A 524 -19.44 -33.01 7.66
CA ARG A 524 -19.10 -33.50 6.30
C ARG A 524 -18.74 -32.39 5.33
N LEU A 525 -18.01 -32.76 4.28
CA LEU A 525 -17.70 -31.96 3.11
C LEU A 525 -18.41 -32.58 1.90
N GLU A 526 -19.28 -31.82 1.26
CA GLU A 526 -20.02 -32.22 0.05
C GLU A 526 -19.51 -31.47 -1.16
N TRP A 527 -19.64 -32.04 -2.36
CA TRP A 527 -19.39 -31.31 -3.60
C TRP A 527 -20.25 -31.78 -4.78
N ARG A 528 -20.39 -30.89 -5.78
CA ARG A 528 -21.15 -31.14 -7.01
C ARG A 528 -20.43 -30.66 -8.27
N GLY A 529 -20.75 -31.29 -9.41
CA GLY A 529 -20.47 -30.77 -10.75
C GLY A 529 -21.42 -29.63 -11.15
N GLU A 530 -21.16 -28.98 -12.29
CA GLU A 530 -22.09 -27.99 -12.82
C GLU A 530 -23.41 -28.65 -13.25
N GLY A 531 -24.54 -28.14 -12.75
CA GLY A 531 -25.87 -28.65 -13.09
C GLY A 531 -26.25 -29.98 -12.42
N GLU A 532 -25.39 -30.52 -11.55
CA GLU A 532 -25.65 -31.76 -10.81
C GLU A 532 -26.11 -31.47 -9.38
N SER A 533 -26.87 -32.38 -8.77
CA SER A 533 -27.05 -32.42 -7.31
C SER A 533 -25.73 -32.81 -6.63
N PRO A 534 -25.51 -32.47 -5.34
CA PRO A 534 -24.36 -32.99 -4.59
C PRO A 534 -24.41 -34.51 -4.52
N GLN A 535 -23.52 -35.16 -5.27
CA GLN A 535 -23.47 -36.63 -5.39
C GLN A 535 -22.33 -37.23 -4.58
N SER A 536 -21.41 -36.41 -4.07
CA SER A 536 -20.20 -36.89 -3.40
C SER A 536 -20.00 -36.21 -2.05
N LEU A 537 -19.54 -37.00 -1.09
CA LEU A 537 -19.47 -36.67 0.32
C LEU A 537 -18.18 -37.26 0.92
N LEU A 538 -17.53 -36.49 1.79
CA LEU A 538 -16.47 -36.95 2.68
C LEU A 538 -16.86 -36.57 4.11
N THR A 539 -16.97 -37.53 5.01
CA THR A 539 -17.31 -37.23 6.41
C THR A 539 -16.11 -36.67 7.15
N MET A 540 -16.32 -35.78 8.12
CA MET A 540 -15.23 -35.21 8.92
C MET A 540 -14.48 -36.27 9.74
N GLU A 541 -15.13 -37.39 10.04
CA GLU A 541 -14.53 -38.50 10.76
C GLU A 541 -13.50 -39.26 9.93
N GLU A 542 -13.69 -39.34 8.62
CA GLU A 542 -12.78 -39.98 7.69
C GLU A 542 -11.48 -39.18 7.49
N ILE A 543 -11.46 -37.91 7.89
CA ILE A 543 -10.30 -37.02 7.77
C ILE A 543 -9.40 -37.15 9.01
N ASP A 544 -8.22 -37.72 8.82
CA ASP A 544 -7.20 -37.87 9.86
C ASP A 544 -6.45 -36.56 10.12
N SER A 545 -6.08 -35.83 9.05
CA SER A 545 -5.38 -34.54 9.17
C SER A 545 -5.67 -33.58 8.00
N VAL A 546 -5.54 -32.28 8.28
CA VAL A 546 -5.63 -31.18 7.32
C VAL A 546 -4.31 -30.42 7.27
N GLU A 547 -3.53 -30.66 6.21
CA GLU A 547 -2.18 -30.16 5.99
C GLU A 547 -2.13 -29.18 4.81
N GLU A 548 -1.10 -28.34 4.76
CA GLU A 548 -0.77 -27.57 3.55
C GLU A 548 0.33 -28.33 2.81
N THR A 549 0.22 -28.38 1.49
CA THR A 549 1.19 -29.00 0.60
C THR A 549 1.44 -28.10 -0.61
N GLN A 550 2.46 -28.43 -1.41
CA GLN A 550 2.72 -27.74 -2.67
C GLN A 550 2.69 -28.74 -3.82
N VAL A 551 1.94 -28.39 -4.88
CA VAL A 551 1.88 -29.16 -6.12
C VAL A 551 2.20 -28.20 -7.26
N LYS A 552 3.30 -28.44 -7.98
CA LYS A 552 3.78 -27.57 -9.07
C LYS A 552 3.84 -26.08 -8.65
N GLU A 553 4.49 -25.81 -7.53
CA GLU A 553 4.67 -24.46 -6.93
C GLU A 553 3.38 -23.77 -6.45
N ARG A 554 2.22 -24.42 -6.55
CA ARG A 554 0.96 -23.91 -6.00
C ARG A 554 0.68 -24.51 -4.64
N LYS A 555 0.30 -23.66 -3.68
CA LYS A 555 -0.17 -24.11 -2.38
C LYS A 555 -1.51 -24.84 -2.54
N CYS A 556 -1.65 -25.95 -1.84
CA CYS A 556 -2.83 -26.81 -1.85
C CYS A 556 -3.13 -27.28 -0.44
N ILE A 557 -4.37 -27.69 -0.19
CA ILE A 557 -4.79 -28.34 1.05
C ILE A 557 -4.72 -29.85 0.81
N LEU A 558 -3.96 -30.56 1.67
CA LEU A 558 -3.90 -32.00 1.69
C LEU A 558 -4.77 -32.53 2.84
N LEU A 559 -5.81 -33.27 2.50
CA LEU A 559 -6.59 -34.04 3.45
C LEU A 559 -6.06 -35.48 3.45
N ARG A 560 -5.56 -35.94 4.60
CA ARG A 560 -5.25 -37.35 4.81
C ARG A 560 -6.51 -38.05 5.29
N ILE A 561 -6.89 -39.11 4.59
CA ILE A 561 -8.12 -39.85 4.83
C ILE A 561 -7.77 -41.23 5.39
N ARG A 562 -8.62 -41.73 6.30
CA ARG A 562 -8.50 -43.08 6.86
C ARG A 562 -8.25 -44.13 5.78
N GLY A 563 -7.36 -45.08 6.07
CA GLY A 563 -6.93 -46.09 5.10
C GLY A 563 -5.86 -45.58 4.13
N GLY A 564 -5.16 -44.50 4.46
CA GLY A 564 -3.99 -44.02 3.72
C GLY A 564 -4.30 -43.29 2.41
N LYS A 565 -5.56 -42.94 2.16
CA LYS A 565 -5.98 -42.18 0.99
C LYS A 565 -5.61 -40.70 1.16
N GLN A 566 -5.35 -40.02 0.04
CA GLN A 566 -5.05 -38.60 0.01
C GLN A 566 -6.05 -37.88 -0.87
N PHE A 567 -6.44 -36.68 -0.46
CA PHE A 567 -7.34 -35.82 -1.21
C PHE A 567 -6.77 -34.41 -1.23
N VAL A 568 -6.43 -33.92 -2.43
CA VAL A 568 -5.74 -32.64 -2.62
C VAL A 568 -6.71 -31.63 -3.20
N LEU A 569 -6.81 -30.48 -2.55
CA LEU A 569 -7.65 -29.35 -2.93
C LEU A 569 -6.79 -28.15 -3.29
N GLN A 570 -7.17 -27.47 -4.36
CA GLN A 570 -6.59 -26.21 -4.80
C GLN A 570 -7.69 -25.14 -4.79
N CYS A 571 -7.43 -24.01 -4.14
CA CYS A 571 -8.30 -22.84 -4.10
C CYS A 571 -7.96 -21.85 -5.22
N ASP A 572 -8.89 -20.96 -5.54
CA ASP A 572 -8.69 -19.97 -6.61
C ASP A 572 -7.90 -18.74 -6.08
N SER A 573 -7.87 -18.52 -4.75
CA SER A 573 -7.13 -17.43 -4.11
C SER A 573 -6.48 -17.79 -2.77
N ASP A 574 -5.50 -16.97 -2.35
CA ASP A 574 -4.82 -17.07 -1.05
C ASP A 574 -5.78 -16.92 0.15
N PRO A 575 -6.70 -15.94 0.20
CA PRO A 575 -7.72 -15.84 1.24
C PRO A 575 -8.60 -17.08 1.34
N GLU A 576 -9.00 -17.65 0.19
CA GLU A 576 -9.79 -18.89 0.15
C GLU A 576 -9.00 -20.07 0.70
N LEU A 577 -7.74 -20.23 0.31
CA LEU A 577 -6.86 -21.29 0.83
C LEU A 577 -6.76 -21.21 2.36
N ALA A 578 -6.49 -20.02 2.88
CA ALA A 578 -6.37 -19.79 4.32
C ALA A 578 -7.69 -20.12 5.06
N GLN A 579 -8.81 -19.65 4.53
CA GLN A 579 -10.13 -19.83 5.15
C GLN A 579 -10.60 -21.28 5.07
N TRP A 580 -10.55 -21.93 3.89
CA TRP A 580 -10.89 -23.35 3.74
C TRP A 580 -10.04 -24.24 4.64
N ARG A 581 -8.73 -24.01 4.70
CA ARG A 581 -7.83 -24.78 5.57
C ARG A 581 -8.20 -24.64 7.04
N LYS A 582 -8.52 -23.42 7.49
CA LYS A 582 -8.94 -23.15 8.87
C LYS A 582 -10.25 -23.86 9.19
N GLU A 583 -11.30 -23.63 8.40
CA GLU A 583 -12.64 -24.17 8.69
C GLU A 583 -12.68 -25.69 8.57
N LEU A 584 -11.97 -26.30 7.61
CA LEU A 584 -11.84 -27.77 7.51
C LEU A 584 -11.18 -28.36 8.76
N ARG A 585 -10.12 -27.71 9.25
CA ARG A 585 -9.40 -28.14 10.45
C ARG A 585 -10.25 -27.98 11.71
N ASP A 586 -11.04 -26.93 11.79
CA ASP A 586 -11.90 -26.67 12.94
C ASP A 586 -13.10 -27.63 12.96
N ALA A 587 -13.76 -27.85 11.82
CA ALA A 587 -14.83 -28.84 11.66
C ALA A 587 -14.33 -30.26 11.97
N GLN A 588 -13.15 -30.65 11.45
CA GLN A 588 -12.54 -31.95 11.71
C GLN A 588 -12.26 -32.16 13.21
N ARG A 589 -11.64 -31.18 13.88
CA ARG A 589 -11.36 -31.26 15.33
C ARG A 589 -12.63 -31.33 16.16
N GLN A 590 -13.64 -30.52 15.85
CA GLN A 590 -14.91 -30.52 16.58
C GLN A 590 -15.67 -31.83 16.39
N ALA A 591 -15.74 -32.36 15.17
CA ALA A 591 -16.38 -33.64 14.89
C ALA A 591 -15.72 -34.79 15.66
N GLN A 592 -14.39 -34.84 15.71
CA GLN A 592 -13.64 -35.84 16.48
C GLN A 592 -13.89 -35.73 18.00
N GLN A 593 -13.97 -34.51 18.54
CA GLN A 593 -14.29 -34.30 19.96
C GLN A 593 -15.73 -34.70 20.31
N LEU A 594 -16.69 -34.40 19.44
CA LEU A 594 -18.09 -34.80 19.60
C LEU A 594 -18.24 -36.32 19.62
N LEU A 595 -17.54 -37.02 18.73
CA LEU A 595 -17.53 -38.49 18.69
C LEU A 595 -17.03 -39.14 19.99
N GLN A 596 -16.01 -38.55 20.62
CA GLN A 596 -15.52 -39.05 21.90
C GLN A 596 -16.58 -38.95 23.00
N ARG A 597 -17.49 -37.97 22.92
CA ARG A 597 -18.51 -37.66 23.94
C ARG A 597 -19.87 -38.31 23.69
N VAL A 598 -20.15 -38.84 22.49
CA VAL A 598 -21.45 -39.42 22.14
C VAL A 598 -21.32 -40.96 21.97
N PRO A 599 -21.73 -41.77 22.97
CA PRO A 599 -21.55 -43.23 22.96
C PRO A 599 -22.25 -43.96 21.80
N ARG A 600 -23.28 -43.35 21.19
CA ARG A 600 -24.00 -43.91 20.04
C ARG A 600 -23.27 -43.79 18.71
N MET A 601 -22.28 -42.89 18.60
CA MET A 601 -21.49 -42.69 17.37
C MET A 601 -20.06 -43.22 17.50
N GLN A 602 -19.68 -43.77 18.66
CA GLN A 602 -18.43 -44.50 18.79
C GLN A 602 -18.49 -45.79 17.96
N ASN A 603 -17.48 -46.01 17.11
CA ASN A 603 -17.23 -47.33 16.56
C ASN A 603 -17.01 -48.30 17.72
N LYS A 604 -18.01 -49.14 18.01
CA LYS A 604 -17.85 -50.23 18.98
C LYS A 604 -16.62 -51.07 18.57
N PRO A 605 -15.75 -51.45 19.51
CA PRO A 605 -14.67 -52.38 19.20
C PRO A 605 -15.31 -53.65 18.65
N ARG A 606 -15.00 -54.03 17.41
CA ARG A 606 -15.30 -55.37 16.91
C ARG A 606 -14.42 -56.32 17.71
N SER A 607 -15.04 -57.08 18.60
CA SER A 607 -14.40 -58.18 19.32
C SER A 607 -13.80 -59.18 18.31
N PRO A 608 -12.63 -59.77 18.59
CA PRO A 608 -12.07 -60.79 17.73
C PRO A 608 -12.94 -62.04 17.83
N VAL A 609 -13.55 -62.43 16.71
CA VAL A 609 -14.16 -63.76 16.57
C VAL A 609 -13.00 -64.76 16.67
N VAL A 610 -12.96 -65.49 17.78
CA VAL A 610 -12.08 -66.64 17.96
C VAL A 610 -12.51 -67.72 16.95
N GLU A 611 -11.71 -67.92 15.91
CA GLU A 611 -11.83 -69.09 15.04
C GLU A 611 -11.52 -70.35 15.86
N LEU A 612 -12.55 -71.14 16.16
CA LEU A 612 -12.42 -72.51 16.63
C LEU A 612 -11.90 -73.36 15.49
N SER A 613 -10.69 -73.87 15.66
CA SER A 613 -9.98 -74.80 14.78
C SER A 613 -10.83 -76.03 14.44
N LYS A 614 -11.09 -76.22 13.14
CA LYS A 614 -11.55 -77.52 12.59
C LYS A 614 -10.37 -78.30 12.05
N VAL A 615 -10.26 -79.53 12.52
CA VAL A 615 -9.26 -80.56 12.19
C VAL A 615 -9.25 -80.86 10.67
N PRO A 616 -8.09 -81.11 10.03
CA PRO A 616 -8.02 -81.33 8.59
C PRO A 616 -8.51 -82.73 8.20
N PHE A 617 -9.44 -82.80 7.25
CA PHE A 617 -9.81 -84.04 6.57
C PHE A 617 -8.75 -84.38 5.51
N ILE A 618 -8.16 -85.57 5.64
CA ILE A 618 -7.22 -86.18 4.71
C ILE A 618 -7.99 -86.69 3.49
N GLN A 619 -7.67 -86.19 2.30
CA GLN A 619 -8.11 -86.76 1.03
C GLN A 619 -6.97 -87.65 0.49
N ARG A 620 -7.17 -88.97 0.50
CA ARG A 620 -6.34 -89.92 -0.25
C ARG A 620 -6.87 -90.01 -1.68
N SER A 621 -6.02 -89.73 -2.67
CA SER A 621 -6.28 -90.02 -4.08
C SER A 621 -6.05 -91.50 -4.38
N ALA A 622 -6.86 -92.05 -5.27
CA ALA A 622 -6.66 -93.36 -5.87
C ALA A 622 -6.06 -93.23 -7.27
N ASN A 623 -5.21 -94.21 -7.62
CA ASN A 623 -4.54 -94.49 -8.89
C ASN A 623 -3.22 -93.70 -9.11
N GLY A 624 -2.04 -94.29 -9.35
CA GLY A 624 -1.69 -95.68 -9.66
C GLY A 624 -1.02 -95.79 -11.02
N LEU A 625 0.28 -95.44 -11.06
CA LEU A 625 1.42 -95.84 -11.93
C LEU A 625 2.36 -94.66 -12.20
#